data_AF-A0A0V0YAR8-F1
#
_entry.id   AF-A0A0V0YAR8-F1
#
_cell.length_a   1.000
_cell.length_b   1.000
_cell.length_c   1.000
_cell.angle_alpha   90.00
_cell.angle_beta   90.00
_cell.angle_gamma   90.00
#
_symmetry.space_group_name_H-M   'P 1'
#
loop_
_entity.id
_entity.type
_entity.pdbx_description
1 polymer ?
#
loop_
_entity_poly.entity_id
_entity_poly.type
_entity_poly.pdbx_seq_one_letter_code
_entity_poly.pdbx_strand_id
1 'polypeptide(L)'
;LTTEAFCQQLGVRYPPNFGAKLNLPFNKAHLLMLCDRKEPKGFALVRFTTLPPMLLLFLTFVLSTAAEYGFQGIPGNYCLTRQPEQCCTSRNDECTVPILGNHLCYCDHFCKRVDGDDCCPDFKYVCEGFRPPPTPFILEFEMAIIKKNKKKERNGCKDSTGATYPPGGPYRLNCNTCSCIQVGNKYEFQCRNKTVCLIQEDILERMLHERNSWTSANYSTFWGKTLDEGFSYRLGTLLPEKSVKNMNEILIEMSNFLPESFDARERWPSFIHPVRDQGDCASSWAFSTTAVSADRLAIQSGGKFYNPLSVQQLLSCNQARQRGCNGGYLDRAWCVVSDECYTYTSGKTNQPGECHIPRTAYLDGEIRCPSGSTDNRVYKMTPPYRISTNEREIMTEIMANGPVQATFLVHEDFFMYKSGVYQHLPYASDKGPAYARSGYHSVRILGWGVDHSTGVPIKYWLCANSWGEEWGENGLFRIVRGENHCDIESFIIGAWGKGSKKRRRKFKVLRKLRHLHRRSENF
;
A
#
# COMPACT_ATOMS: atom_id res chain seq x y z
N LEU A 1 11.01 -40.49 -3.58
CA LEU A 1 11.37 -40.95 -4.95
C LEU A 1 12.86 -40.71 -5.11
N THR A 2 13.62 -41.71 -5.52
CA THR A 2 15.04 -41.52 -5.85
C THR A 2 15.15 -40.58 -7.06
N THR A 3 16.21 -39.77 -7.13
CA THR A 3 16.47 -38.79 -8.20
C THR A 3 16.40 -39.43 -9.60
N GLU A 4 16.85 -40.69 -9.69
CA GLU A 4 16.81 -41.51 -10.89
C GLU A 4 15.38 -41.86 -11.35
N ALA A 5 14.48 -42.19 -10.42
CA ALA A 5 13.07 -42.44 -10.72
C ALA A 5 12.33 -41.17 -11.17
N PHE A 6 12.75 -40.00 -10.68
CA PHE A 6 12.19 -38.70 -11.08
C PHE A 6 12.61 -38.31 -12.52
N CYS A 7 13.88 -38.47 -12.90
CA CYS A 7 14.30 -38.20 -14.29
C CYS A 7 13.69 -39.20 -15.30
N GLN A 8 13.46 -40.47 -14.92
CA GLN A 8 12.75 -41.44 -15.78
C GLN A 8 11.30 -41.04 -16.05
N GLN A 9 10.58 -40.52 -15.07
CA GLN A 9 9.20 -40.02 -15.26
C GLN A 9 9.13 -38.82 -16.21
N LEU A 10 10.23 -38.08 -16.36
CA LEU A 10 10.35 -36.93 -17.26
C LEU A 10 10.93 -37.29 -18.64
N GLY A 11 11.27 -38.56 -18.88
CA GLY A 11 11.81 -39.03 -20.16
C GLY A 11 13.27 -38.64 -20.42
N VAL A 12 14.04 -38.32 -19.36
CA VAL A 12 15.42 -37.79 -19.46
C VAL A 12 16.41 -38.72 -18.73
N ARG A 13 17.64 -38.86 -19.23
CA ARG A 13 18.67 -39.72 -18.60
C ARG A 13 19.37 -39.02 -17.44
N TYR A 14 19.59 -39.75 -16.34
CA TYR A 14 20.43 -39.33 -15.22
C TYR A 14 21.93 -39.54 -15.56
N PRO A 15 22.80 -38.53 -15.40
CA PRO A 15 24.21 -38.64 -15.79
C PRO A 15 25.04 -39.52 -14.81
N PRO A 16 25.99 -40.33 -15.30
CA PRO A 16 26.61 -41.41 -14.51
C PRO A 16 27.69 -40.99 -13.49
N ASN A 17 28.01 -39.70 -13.34
CA ASN A 17 29.17 -39.26 -12.56
C ASN A 17 28.87 -38.66 -11.17
N PHE A 18 27.65 -38.77 -10.66
CA PHE A 18 27.34 -38.39 -9.27
C PHE A 18 27.24 -39.61 -8.36
N GLY A 19 28.39 -40.12 -7.95
CA GLY A 19 28.50 -41.15 -6.91
C GLY A 19 28.58 -40.52 -5.51
N ALA A 20 27.45 -40.31 -4.84
CA ALA A 20 27.35 -40.35 -3.37
C ALA A 20 25.88 -40.27 -2.93
N LYS A 21 25.45 -41.27 -2.15
CA LYS A 21 24.15 -41.29 -1.44
C LYS A 21 24.07 -40.12 -0.46
N LEU A 22 23.27 -39.09 -0.76
CA LEU A 22 22.82 -38.10 0.21
C LEU A 22 21.31 -38.25 0.44
N ASN A 23 20.95 -38.80 1.60
CA ASN A 23 19.57 -38.88 2.08
C ASN A 23 19.25 -37.64 2.93
N LEU A 24 18.77 -36.55 2.31
CA LEU A 24 18.09 -35.44 3.00
C LEU A 24 16.97 -34.86 2.09
N PRO A 25 15.87 -34.31 2.65
CA PRO A 25 14.63 -34.09 1.90
C PRO A 25 14.66 -32.76 1.14
N PHE A 26 14.88 -32.80 -0.19
CA PHE A 26 14.80 -31.62 -1.04
C PHE A 26 13.43 -31.45 -1.70
N ASN A 27 13.00 -30.18 -1.81
CA ASN A 27 11.75 -29.73 -2.41
C ASN A 27 11.80 -29.85 -3.96
N LYS A 28 10.63 -30.01 -4.61
CA LYS A 28 10.45 -30.35 -6.05
C LYS A 28 11.25 -29.48 -7.04
N ALA A 29 11.56 -28.23 -6.68
CA ALA A 29 12.31 -27.31 -7.52
C ALA A 29 13.80 -27.71 -7.71
N HIS A 30 14.43 -28.33 -6.71
CA HIS A 30 15.84 -28.74 -6.80
C HIS A 30 16.06 -29.98 -7.67
N LEU A 31 15.06 -30.87 -7.76
CA LEU A 31 15.12 -32.09 -8.56
C LEU A 31 15.07 -31.84 -10.08
N LEU A 32 14.49 -30.71 -10.51
CA LEU A 32 14.40 -30.32 -11.91
C LEU A 32 15.74 -29.89 -12.52
N MET A 33 16.70 -29.43 -11.70
CA MET A 33 18.02 -29.00 -12.18
C MET A 33 18.99 -30.16 -12.48
N LEU A 34 18.63 -31.40 -12.14
CA LEU A 34 19.52 -32.57 -12.24
C LEU A 34 19.31 -33.43 -13.51
N CYS A 35 18.39 -33.05 -14.40
CA CYS A 35 18.13 -33.80 -15.64
C CYS A 35 18.46 -32.94 -16.89
N ASP A 36 19.29 -33.45 -17.82
CA ASP A 36 19.89 -32.69 -18.93
C ASP A 36 19.13 -32.85 -20.28
N ARG A 37 18.90 -31.76 -21.04
CA ARG A 37 18.13 -31.72 -22.30
C ARG A 37 19.04 -31.55 -23.53
N LYS A 38 18.91 -32.42 -24.54
CA LYS A 38 19.57 -32.28 -25.86
C LYS A 38 18.78 -31.40 -26.85
N GLU A 39 19.50 -30.55 -27.60
CA GLU A 39 19.04 -29.69 -28.72
C GLU A 39 18.68 -30.43 -30.02
N PRO A 40 17.98 -29.77 -30.98
CA PRO A 40 17.98 -30.12 -32.40
C PRO A 40 18.57 -29.04 -33.35
N LYS A 41 19.08 -29.51 -34.50
CA LYS A 41 19.75 -28.80 -35.61
C LYS A 41 18.78 -28.30 -36.70
N GLY A 42 19.16 -27.28 -37.48
CA GLY A 42 18.73 -27.14 -38.90
C GLY A 42 18.69 -25.72 -39.51
N PHE A 43 19.48 -25.48 -40.57
CA PHE A 43 19.61 -24.28 -41.42
C PHE A 43 18.47 -24.08 -42.45
N ALA A 44 18.16 -22.83 -42.85
CA ALA A 44 17.95 -22.42 -44.26
C ALA A 44 17.87 -20.88 -44.45
N LEU A 45 18.53 -20.39 -45.50
CA LEU A 45 18.63 -19.01 -46.00
C LEU A 45 17.45 -18.65 -46.93
N VAL A 46 16.89 -17.43 -46.86
CA VAL A 46 16.27 -16.75 -48.02
C VAL A 46 16.54 -15.24 -47.96
N ARG A 47 17.04 -14.69 -49.08
CA ARG A 47 17.29 -13.26 -49.36
C ARG A 47 16.01 -12.51 -49.70
N PHE A 48 15.92 -11.23 -49.35
CA PHE A 48 15.22 -10.22 -50.15
C PHE A 48 15.98 -8.89 -50.16
N THR A 49 15.98 -8.29 -51.34
CA THR A 49 16.74 -7.12 -51.80
C THR A 49 15.91 -5.82 -51.71
N THR A 50 16.62 -4.69 -51.82
CA THR A 50 16.22 -3.31 -52.25
C THR A 50 15.75 -2.28 -51.20
N LEU A 51 16.58 -1.22 -51.06
CA LEU A 51 16.37 0.15 -50.52
C LEU A 51 15.78 1.10 -51.62
N PRO A 52 15.66 2.46 -51.44
CA PRO A 52 14.85 3.35 -50.58
C PRO A 52 14.16 4.45 -51.48
N PRO A 53 14.15 5.79 -51.26
CA PRO A 53 13.77 6.71 -50.16
C PRO A 53 12.70 7.77 -50.58
N MET A 54 12.09 8.53 -49.65
CA MET A 54 11.77 9.98 -49.80
C MET A 54 11.07 10.56 -48.55
N LEU A 55 11.50 11.77 -48.15
CA LEU A 55 11.00 12.70 -47.13
C LEU A 55 11.03 12.22 -45.67
N LEU A 56 11.92 12.62 -44.76
CA LEU A 56 12.73 13.84 -44.58
C LEU A 56 11.97 15.16 -44.73
N LEU A 57 11.93 15.90 -43.61
CA LEU A 57 11.51 17.29 -43.42
C LEU A 57 10.01 17.53 -43.31
N PHE A 58 9.47 17.40 -42.10
CA PHE A 58 8.82 18.49 -41.35
C PHE A 58 8.22 17.94 -40.05
N LEU A 59 9.02 17.93 -38.97
CA LEU A 59 8.66 18.19 -37.56
C LEU A 59 9.71 17.63 -36.60
N THR A 60 10.94 18.10 -36.81
CA THR A 60 11.84 18.49 -35.74
C THR A 60 11.22 19.66 -34.97
N PHE A 61 10.57 19.40 -33.84
CA PHE A 61 10.60 20.35 -32.71
C PHE A 61 10.37 19.58 -31.41
N VAL A 62 11.46 19.45 -30.65
CA VAL A 62 11.53 18.96 -29.26
C VAL A 62 11.48 17.44 -29.07
N LEU A 63 12.51 16.76 -29.57
CA LEU A 63 13.24 15.78 -28.74
C LEU A 63 14.73 16.15 -28.76
N SER A 64 15.01 17.40 -28.40
CA SER A 64 16.34 17.81 -27.94
C SER A 64 16.30 17.82 -26.42
N THR A 65 16.80 16.76 -25.81
CA THR A 65 17.64 16.73 -24.59
C THR A 65 17.75 15.29 -24.11
N ALA A 66 18.58 14.52 -24.79
CA ALA A 66 19.33 13.44 -24.17
C ALA A 66 20.61 13.24 -24.99
N ALA A 67 21.40 14.31 -25.10
CA ALA A 67 22.82 14.10 -25.29
C ALA A 67 23.39 13.63 -23.94
N GLU A 68 24.27 12.64 -24.03
CA GLU A 68 25.32 12.31 -23.07
C GLU A 68 24.90 11.76 -21.72
N TYR A 69 24.82 10.42 -21.62
CA TYR A 69 25.31 9.74 -20.42
C TYR A 69 25.90 8.38 -20.80
N GLY A 70 27.23 8.32 -20.92
CA GLY A 70 27.97 7.10 -20.62
C GLY A 70 27.89 6.77 -19.12
N PHE A 71 28.27 5.54 -18.73
CA PHE A 71 28.12 4.98 -17.38
C PHE A 71 29.04 5.58 -16.28
N GLN A 72 29.33 6.87 -16.31
CA GLN A 72 30.11 7.51 -15.25
C GLN A 72 29.25 7.69 -13.99
N GLY A 73 29.68 7.10 -12.87
CA GLY A 73 29.07 7.31 -11.55
C GLY A 73 28.36 6.11 -10.92
N ILE A 74 28.37 4.94 -11.57
CA ILE A 74 27.86 3.69 -10.96
C ILE A 74 29.03 2.99 -10.23
N PRO A 75 29.05 2.98 -8.88
CA PRO A 75 30.12 2.31 -8.14
C PRO A 75 30.02 0.79 -8.29
N GLY A 76 31.15 0.12 -8.52
CA GLY A 76 31.21 -1.35 -8.59
C GLY A 76 32.55 -1.85 -9.10
N ASN A 77 32.83 -3.12 -8.84
CA ASN A 77 33.99 -3.86 -9.35
C ASN A 77 33.49 -4.73 -10.50
N TYR A 78 33.75 -4.35 -11.75
CA TYR A 78 33.22 -5.04 -12.94
C TYR A 78 34.35 -5.76 -13.67
N CYS A 79 35.29 -5.00 -14.25
CA CYS A 79 36.47 -5.57 -14.88
C CYS A 79 37.33 -6.31 -13.86
N LEU A 80 37.40 -5.82 -12.61
CA LEU A 80 38.18 -6.45 -11.55
C LEU A 80 37.77 -7.91 -11.29
N THR A 81 36.48 -8.23 -11.39
CA THR A 81 35.92 -9.55 -11.04
C THR A 81 35.63 -10.44 -12.24
N ARG A 82 35.90 -9.98 -13.48
CA ARG A 82 35.69 -10.77 -14.70
C ARG A 82 36.61 -11.99 -14.74
N GLN A 83 36.07 -13.13 -15.16
CA GLN A 83 36.77 -14.40 -15.32
C GLN A 83 36.41 -15.01 -16.69
N PRO A 84 37.30 -15.78 -17.34
CA PRO A 84 38.62 -16.22 -16.88
C PRO A 84 39.73 -15.16 -17.02
N GLU A 85 39.54 -14.18 -17.90
CA GLU A 85 40.47 -13.08 -18.11
C GLU A 85 39.88 -11.79 -17.53
N GLN A 86 40.71 -10.99 -16.88
CA GLN A 86 40.27 -9.75 -16.25
C GLN A 86 40.04 -8.64 -17.29
N CYS A 87 40.93 -8.55 -18.29
CA CYS A 87 40.92 -7.52 -19.34
C CYS A 87 41.33 -8.14 -20.68
N CYS A 88 40.65 -7.77 -21.77
CA CYS A 88 41.00 -8.28 -23.10
C CYS A 88 41.98 -7.36 -23.82
N THR A 89 43.00 -7.94 -24.47
CA THR A 89 44.11 -7.22 -25.08
C THR A 89 43.79 -6.61 -26.46
N SER A 90 42.73 -7.09 -27.11
CA SER A 90 42.16 -6.59 -28.37
C SER A 90 40.67 -6.32 -28.22
N ARG A 91 40.04 -5.67 -29.21
CA ARG A 91 38.59 -5.51 -29.25
C ARG A 91 37.92 -6.88 -29.29
N ASN A 92 37.05 -7.15 -28.33
CA ASN A 92 36.37 -8.42 -28.21
C ASN A 92 34.96 -8.17 -27.63
N ASP A 93 33.94 -8.39 -28.47
CA ASP A 93 32.55 -8.11 -28.10
C ASP A 93 32.03 -9.08 -27.00
N GLU A 94 32.74 -10.18 -26.71
CA GLU A 94 32.48 -11.08 -25.58
C GLU A 94 33.18 -10.62 -24.28
N CYS A 95 33.94 -9.52 -24.32
CA CYS A 95 34.64 -8.96 -23.17
C CYS A 95 33.77 -8.03 -22.34
N THR A 96 32.62 -8.56 -21.91
CA THR A 96 31.55 -7.78 -21.27
C THR A 96 31.22 -8.24 -19.85
N VAL A 97 30.63 -7.32 -19.07
CA VAL A 97 30.13 -7.56 -17.72
C VAL A 97 28.76 -6.89 -17.55
N PRO A 98 27.77 -7.53 -16.89
CA PRO A 98 26.50 -6.88 -16.60
C PRO A 98 26.65 -5.72 -15.59
N ILE A 99 26.12 -4.54 -15.92
CA ILE A 99 26.20 -3.36 -15.06
C ILE A 99 24.85 -2.94 -14.47
N LEU A 100 23.75 -3.14 -15.21
CA LEU A 100 22.38 -2.84 -14.79
C LEU A 100 21.39 -3.84 -15.38
N GLY A 101 21.16 -4.95 -14.69
CA GLY A 101 20.29 -6.03 -15.16
C GLY A 101 20.83 -6.68 -16.45
N ASN A 102 20.23 -6.37 -17.59
CA ASN A 102 20.59 -6.94 -18.90
C ASN A 102 21.55 -6.05 -19.72
N HIS A 103 21.91 -4.86 -19.24
CA HIS A 103 22.89 -4.00 -19.90
C HIS A 103 24.33 -4.44 -19.60
N LEU A 104 25.14 -4.50 -20.65
CA LEU A 104 26.53 -4.94 -20.61
C LEU A 104 27.47 -3.74 -20.78
N CYS A 105 28.55 -3.72 -20.00
CA CYS A 105 29.68 -2.82 -20.18
C CYS A 105 30.91 -3.62 -20.63
N TYR A 106 31.88 -2.96 -21.28
CA TYR A 106 33.07 -3.60 -21.88
C TYR A 106 34.36 -3.38 -21.08
N CYS A 107 35.23 -4.39 -21.05
CA CYS A 107 36.54 -4.41 -20.38
C CYS A 107 37.71 -4.67 -21.36
N ASP A 108 37.58 -4.25 -22.61
CA ASP A 108 38.56 -4.52 -23.67
C ASP A 108 39.34 -3.29 -24.14
N HIS A 109 40.27 -3.50 -25.09
CA HIS A 109 41.14 -2.44 -25.62
C HIS A 109 40.38 -1.29 -26.30
N PHE A 110 39.11 -1.45 -26.67
CA PHE A 110 38.32 -0.36 -27.24
C PHE A 110 38.07 0.75 -26.23
N CYS A 111 38.07 0.41 -24.93
CA CYS A 111 37.88 1.34 -23.82
C CYS A 111 39.08 2.23 -23.48
N LYS A 112 40.17 2.13 -24.26
CA LYS A 112 41.32 3.04 -24.15
C LYS A 112 41.06 4.43 -24.76
N ARG A 113 39.96 4.59 -25.50
CA ARG A 113 39.57 5.89 -26.05
C ARG A 113 39.07 6.83 -24.96
N VAL A 114 39.05 8.13 -25.27
CA VAL A 114 38.61 9.17 -24.31
C VAL A 114 37.09 9.12 -24.09
N ASP A 115 36.32 8.68 -25.10
CA ASP A 115 34.85 8.73 -25.14
C ASP A 115 34.22 7.32 -25.27
N GLY A 116 34.39 6.49 -24.24
CA GLY A 116 33.85 5.12 -24.18
C GLY A 116 32.56 5.05 -23.38
N ASP A 117 31.42 5.39 -23.98
CA ASP A 117 30.12 5.44 -23.28
C ASP A 117 29.61 4.06 -22.82
N ASP A 118 30.13 2.99 -23.40
CA ASP A 118 29.83 1.58 -23.15
C ASP A 118 30.88 0.87 -22.26
N CYS A 119 31.89 1.58 -21.79
CA CYS A 119 32.99 1.02 -21.01
C CYS A 119 32.67 0.86 -19.52
N CYS A 120 33.18 -0.21 -18.91
CA CYS A 120 32.98 -0.40 -17.48
C CYS A 120 33.70 0.70 -16.67
N PRO A 121 33.08 1.22 -15.58
CA PRO A 121 33.62 2.35 -14.82
C PRO A 121 35.03 2.14 -14.24
N ASP A 122 35.41 0.90 -13.95
CA ASP A 122 36.70 0.52 -13.36
C ASP A 122 37.78 0.16 -14.39
N PHE A 123 37.49 0.20 -15.70
CA PHE A 123 38.41 -0.23 -16.76
C PHE A 123 39.77 0.48 -16.72
N LYS A 124 39.82 1.81 -16.66
CA LYS A 124 41.11 2.57 -16.68
C LYS A 124 41.99 2.26 -15.47
N TYR A 125 41.37 1.98 -14.32
CA TYR A 125 42.09 1.63 -13.11
C TYR A 125 42.61 0.19 -13.15
N VAL A 126 41.76 -0.77 -13.53
CA VAL A 126 42.08 -2.21 -13.50
C VAL A 126 42.92 -2.64 -14.70
N CYS A 127 42.56 -2.21 -15.91
CA CYS A 127 43.13 -2.71 -17.16
C CYS A 127 44.24 -1.82 -17.74
N GLU A 128 44.21 -0.51 -17.51
CA GLU A 128 45.29 0.39 -17.93
C GLU A 128 46.29 0.72 -16.81
N GLY A 129 46.00 0.30 -15.58
CA GLY A 129 46.90 0.50 -14.45
C GLY A 129 47.08 1.96 -14.03
N PHE A 130 46.14 2.85 -14.39
CA PHE A 130 46.14 4.23 -13.89
C PHE A 130 45.99 4.22 -12.38
N ARG A 131 47.08 4.45 -11.65
CA ARG A 131 47.05 4.76 -10.22
C ARG A 131 46.93 6.27 -10.06
N PRO A 132 45.96 6.79 -9.30
CA PRO A 132 45.98 8.21 -8.94
C PRO A 132 47.28 8.50 -8.13
N PRO A 133 47.90 9.68 -8.30
CA PRO A 133 49.18 9.98 -7.69
C PRO A 133 49.07 10.01 -6.15
N PRO A 134 50.12 9.59 -5.41
CA PRO A 134 50.16 9.73 -3.97
C PRO A 134 50.38 11.21 -3.63
N THR A 135 49.50 11.79 -2.81
CA THR A 135 49.58 13.19 -2.35
C THR A 135 50.48 13.30 -1.11
N PRO A 136 51.64 13.97 -1.24
CA PRO A 136 52.07 14.86 -0.17
C PRO A 136 52.88 16.05 -0.68
N PHE A 137 52.27 17.22 -0.94
CA PHE A 137 52.88 18.56 -0.72
C PHE A 137 51.95 19.74 -1.10
N ILE A 138 50.66 19.72 -0.71
CA ILE A 138 49.89 20.97 -0.67
C ILE A 138 49.09 21.02 0.64
N LEU A 139 49.76 20.89 1.79
CA LEU A 139 49.08 20.96 3.08
C LEU A 139 48.78 22.41 3.53
N GLU A 140 49.32 23.44 2.87
CA GLU A 140 49.08 24.83 3.32
C GLU A 140 48.14 25.61 2.40
N PHE A 141 48.18 25.41 1.08
CA PHE A 141 47.30 26.14 0.15
C PHE A 141 45.94 25.46 -0.05
N GLU A 142 45.88 24.12 -0.07
CA GLU A 142 44.60 23.40 -0.10
C GLU A 142 43.87 23.46 1.24
N MET A 143 44.55 23.56 2.38
CA MET A 143 43.82 23.83 3.64
C MET A 143 43.10 25.19 3.61
N ALA A 144 43.57 26.18 2.85
CA ALA A 144 42.86 27.46 2.69
C ALA A 144 41.67 27.36 1.70
N ILE A 145 41.82 26.60 0.60
CA ILE A 145 40.76 26.41 -0.41
C ILE A 145 39.73 25.36 0.02
N ILE A 146 40.14 24.26 0.66
CA ILE A 146 39.28 23.28 1.34
C ILE A 146 38.64 23.89 2.59
N LYS A 147 39.30 24.78 3.35
CA LYS A 147 38.56 25.58 4.36
C LYS A 147 37.55 26.52 3.70
N LYS A 148 37.84 27.14 2.56
CA LYS A 148 36.85 27.98 1.83
C LYS A 148 35.69 27.14 1.25
N ASN A 149 35.94 25.95 0.73
CA ASN A 149 34.93 25.07 0.12
C ASN A 149 34.17 24.20 1.14
N LYS A 150 34.82 23.70 2.22
CA LYS A 150 34.11 23.13 3.39
C LYS A 150 33.32 24.18 4.16
N LYS A 151 33.72 25.46 4.13
CA LYS A 151 32.91 26.57 4.66
C LYS A 151 31.74 26.90 3.74
N LYS A 152 31.82 26.59 2.45
CA LYS A 152 30.72 26.73 1.48
C LYS A 152 29.66 25.62 1.62
N GLU A 153 30.08 24.38 1.93
CA GLU A 153 29.16 23.27 2.27
C GLU A 153 28.50 23.38 3.66
N ARG A 154 29.07 24.18 4.58
CA ARG A 154 28.46 24.46 5.90
C ARG A 154 27.45 25.60 5.89
N ASN A 155 27.43 26.39 4.82
CA ASN A 155 26.62 27.59 4.75
C ASN A 155 25.30 27.26 4.06
N GLY A 156 24.28 26.99 4.86
CA GLY A 156 22.97 26.60 4.38
C GLY A 156 22.12 26.02 5.50
N CYS A 157 20.82 25.96 5.28
CA CYS A 157 19.85 25.40 6.20
C CYS A 157 19.86 23.89 6.05
N LYS A 158 19.65 23.16 7.14
CA LYS A 158 19.52 21.71 7.11
C LYS A 158 18.11 21.30 7.45
N ASP A 159 17.56 20.36 6.71
CA ASP A 159 16.29 19.73 7.08
C ASP A 159 16.51 18.59 8.09
N SER A 160 15.41 17.97 8.52
CA SER A 160 15.36 16.80 9.40
C SER A 160 16.14 15.58 8.88
N THR A 161 16.25 15.43 7.55
CA THR A 161 17.00 14.34 6.91
C THR A 161 18.51 14.60 6.87
N GLY A 162 18.92 15.82 7.24
CA GLY A 162 20.31 16.28 7.15
C GLY A 162 20.70 16.82 5.77
N ALA A 163 19.76 16.91 4.83
CA ALA A 163 19.97 17.54 3.53
C ALA A 163 20.25 19.03 3.71
N THR A 164 21.25 19.55 3.01
CA THR A 164 21.70 20.95 3.14
C THR A 164 21.20 21.79 1.97
N TYR A 165 20.59 22.93 2.28
CA TYR A 165 19.97 23.86 1.35
C TYR A 165 20.73 25.17 1.33
N PRO A 166 21.15 25.68 0.17
CA PRO A 166 21.88 26.93 0.11
C PRO A 166 21.00 28.13 0.54
N PRO A 167 21.60 29.25 0.96
CA PRO A 167 20.86 30.46 1.31
C PRO A 167 20.04 30.98 0.12
N GLY A 168 18.81 31.44 0.37
CA GLY A 168 17.85 31.81 -0.66
C GLY A 168 16.60 30.94 -0.64
N GLY A 169 15.98 30.73 -1.80
CA GLY A 169 14.73 29.98 -1.94
C GLY A 169 13.89 30.50 -3.12
N PRO A 170 12.66 30.00 -3.29
CA PRO A 170 11.91 29.17 -2.35
C PRO A 170 12.24 27.67 -2.42
N TYR A 171 12.24 27.01 -1.26
CA TYR A 171 12.29 25.55 -1.11
C TYR A 171 10.95 25.04 -0.58
N ARG A 172 10.53 23.88 -1.09
CA ARG A 172 9.35 23.18 -0.56
C ARG A 172 9.80 22.18 0.49
N LEU A 173 9.47 22.45 1.75
CA LEU A 173 9.77 21.61 2.89
C LEU A 173 8.46 21.07 3.45
N ASN A 174 8.24 19.77 3.26
CA ASN A 174 6.95 19.14 3.56
C ASN A 174 5.81 19.95 2.90
N CYS A 175 4.82 20.41 3.67
CA CYS A 175 3.69 21.20 3.15
C CYS A 175 3.99 22.71 3.03
N ASN A 176 5.12 23.19 3.54
CA ASN A 176 5.43 24.62 3.64
C ASN A 176 6.43 25.06 2.56
N THR A 177 6.30 26.31 2.13
CA THR A 177 7.27 26.98 1.25
C THR A 177 8.15 27.90 2.08
N CYS A 178 9.45 27.60 2.13
CA CYS A 178 10.41 28.23 3.02
C CYS A 178 11.62 28.78 2.23
N SER A 179 12.24 29.81 2.79
CA SER A 179 13.53 30.32 2.32
C SER A 179 14.57 30.09 3.40
N CYS A 180 15.77 29.68 3.00
CA CYS A 180 16.90 29.61 3.91
C CYS A 180 17.51 30.99 4.09
N ILE A 181 17.48 31.51 5.32
CA ILE A 181 18.04 32.83 5.66
C ILE A 181 19.17 32.69 6.66
N GLN A 182 20.10 33.63 6.65
CA GLN A 182 21.15 33.70 7.66
C GLN A 182 20.68 34.58 8.82
N VAL A 183 20.63 33.99 10.02
CA VAL A 183 20.29 34.68 11.28
C VAL A 183 21.53 34.65 12.17
N GLY A 184 22.28 35.76 12.20
CA GLY A 184 23.58 35.83 12.86
C GLY A 184 24.61 34.89 12.23
N ASN A 185 25.11 33.93 13.01
CA ASN A 185 26.07 32.91 12.57
C ASN A 185 25.42 31.57 12.17
N LYS A 186 24.09 31.48 12.17
CA LYS A 186 23.34 30.27 11.82
C LYS A 186 22.46 30.50 10.59
N TYR A 187 22.11 29.42 9.93
CA TYR A 187 21.14 29.41 8.83
C TYR A 187 19.87 28.74 9.31
N GLU A 188 18.73 29.42 9.14
CA GLU A 188 17.43 28.96 9.59
C GLU A 188 16.39 29.10 8.46
N PHE A 189 15.45 28.17 8.40
CA PHE A 189 14.35 28.25 7.44
C PHE A 189 13.30 29.26 7.91
N GLN A 190 13.01 30.23 7.06
CA GLN A 190 11.89 31.16 7.22
C GLN A 190 10.78 30.79 6.24
N CYS A 191 9.67 30.27 6.76
CA CYS A 191 8.51 29.84 5.98
C CYS A 191 7.45 30.95 5.93
N ARG A 192 6.91 31.23 4.72
CA ARG A 192 5.92 32.31 4.51
C ARG A 192 4.58 31.99 5.18
N ASN A 193 4.12 30.76 5.04
CA ASN A 193 2.90 30.26 5.68
C ASN A 193 3.31 29.18 6.68
N LYS A 194 3.02 29.38 7.98
CA LYS A 194 3.20 28.35 9.01
C LYS A 194 1.96 27.46 9.06
N THR A 195 1.66 26.77 7.96
CA THR A 195 0.59 25.76 7.97
C THR A 195 1.06 24.51 8.67
N VAL A 196 0.18 23.88 9.44
CA VAL A 196 0.48 22.61 10.10
C VAL A 196 0.46 21.52 9.04
N CYS A 197 1.58 20.80 8.88
CA CYS A 197 1.66 19.69 7.94
C CYS A 197 1.04 18.43 8.53
N LEU A 198 0.50 17.57 7.66
CA LEU A 198 -0.14 16.32 8.06
C LEU A 198 0.87 15.36 8.68
N ILE A 199 2.00 15.16 8.02
CA ILE A 199 3.16 14.46 8.58
C ILE A 199 3.93 15.45 9.45
N GLN A 200 4.04 15.15 10.74
CA GLN A 200 4.74 15.97 11.73
C GLN A 200 6.04 15.28 12.15
N GLU A 201 7.15 15.77 11.63
CA GLU A 201 8.46 15.13 11.77
C GLU A 201 8.96 15.10 13.21
N ASP A 202 8.65 16.12 13.99
CA ASP A 202 8.97 16.18 15.41
C ASP A 202 8.24 15.10 16.23
N ILE A 203 6.99 14.77 15.84
CA ILE A 203 6.24 13.66 16.44
C ILE A 203 6.86 12.32 16.03
N LEU A 204 7.25 12.16 14.76
CA LEU A 204 7.94 10.96 14.29
C LEU A 204 9.25 10.73 15.06
N GLU A 205 10.06 11.76 15.23
CA GLU A 205 11.31 11.70 16.00
C GLU A 205 11.07 11.34 17.46
N ARG A 206 10.08 11.97 18.11
CA ARG A 206 9.72 11.65 19.50
C ARG A 206 9.31 10.19 19.65
N MET A 207 8.53 9.67 18.72
CA MET A 207 8.08 8.27 18.71
C MET A 207 9.21 7.26 18.50
N LEU A 208 10.33 7.64 17.87
CA LEU A 208 11.50 6.75 17.73
C LEU A 208 12.26 6.57 19.04
N HIS A 209 12.17 7.55 19.95
CA HIS A 209 12.90 7.55 21.23
C HIS A 209 12.06 7.03 22.40
N GLU A 210 10.73 7.05 22.30
CA GLU A 210 9.82 6.59 23.34
C GLU A 210 9.29 5.17 23.06
N ARG A 211 9.11 4.36 24.11
CA ARG A 211 8.50 3.03 24.00
C ARG A 211 6.98 3.14 24.02
N ASN A 212 6.37 3.08 22.84
CA ASN A 212 4.92 3.12 22.67
C ASN A 212 4.35 1.74 22.27
N SER A 213 3.03 1.56 22.41
CA SER A 213 2.32 0.34 21.97
C SER A 213 2.23 0.21 20.45
N TRP A 214 2.58 1.26 19.72
CA TRP A 214 2.57 1.34 18.27
C TRP A 214 3.73 2.21 17.76
N THR A 215 4.06 2.04 16.48
CA THR A 215 5.12 2.78 15.79
C THR A 215 4.55 3.64 14.67
N SER A 216 5.26 4.72 14.35
CA SER A 216 4.88 5.64 13.29
C SER A 216 5.81 5.59 12.08
N ALA A 217 5.33 6.07 10.94
CA ALA A 217 6.08 6.21 9.71
C ALA A 217 5.66 7.44 8.92
N ASN A 218 6.57 7.90 8.07
CA ASN A 218 6.26 8.85 7.01
C ASN A 218 5.68 8.10 5.80
N TYR A 219 4.65 8.69 5.18
CA TYR A 219 3.99 8.18 3.99
C TYR A 219 4.11 9.21 2.86
N SER A 220 4.66 8.80 1.72
CA SER A 220 4.82 9.67 0.54
C SER A 220 3.48 10.29 0.08
N THR A 221 2.38 9.54 0.17
CA THR A 221 1.02 10.01 -0.15
C THR A 221 0.53 11.15 0.76
N PHE A 222 1.05 11.23 1.99
CA PHE A 222 0.69 12.25 2.98
C PHE A 222 1.73 13.37 3.11
N TRP A 223 2.96 13.12 2.67
CA TRP A 223 4.01 14.12 2.63
C TRP A 223 3.61 15.31 1.73
N GLY A 224 3.79 16.52 2.24
CA GLY A 224 3.45 17.73 1.49
C GLY A 224 1.99 18.16 1.56
N LYS A 225 1.13 17.41 2.26
CA LYS A 225 -0.24 17.80 2.59
C LYS A 225 -0.30 18.53 3.94
N THR A 226 -1.21 19.48 4.05
CA THR A 226 -1.54 20.13 5.32
C THR A 226 -2.40 19.21 6.18
N LEU A 227 -2.40 19.45 7.49
CA LEU A 227 -3.27 18.76 8.45
C LEU A 227 -4.74 18.94 8.04
N ASP A 228 -5.10 20.14 7.63
CA ASP A 228 -6.47 20.48 7.21
C ASP A 228 -6.92 19.69 5.98
N GLU A 229 -6.04 19.50 5.00
CA GLU A 229 -6.31 18.65 3.83
C GLU A 229 -6.45 17.18 4.23
N GLY A 230 -5.60 16.68 5.13
CA GLY A 230 -5.72 15.32 5.67
C GLY A 230 -7.09 15.09 6.30
N PHE A 231 -7.51 15.98 7.20
CA PHE A 231 -8.83 15.90 7.85
C PHE A 231 -9.98 16.06 6.86
N SER A 232 -9.85 16.95 5.87
CA SER A 232 -10.93 17.25 4.93
C SER A 232 -11.12 16.16 3.86
N TYR A 233 -10.05 15.52 3.41
CA TYR A 233 -10.12 14.54 2.32
C TYR A 233 -10.11 13.09 2.78
N ARG A 234 -9.44 12.77 3.90
CA ARG A 234 -9.31 11.38 4.37
C ARG A 234 -10.39 11.01 5.38
N LEU A 235 -10.95 11.98 6.08
CA LEU A 235 -12.10 11.76 6.96
C LEU A 235 -13.37 12.16 6.23
N GLY A 236 -14.42 11.36 6.33
CA GLY A 236 -15.66 11.59 5.59
C GLY A 236 -16.91 11.11 6.28
N THR A 237 -16.83 10.81 7.58
CA THR A 237 -18.01 10.30 8.29
C THR A 237 -18.65 11.41 9.09
N LEU A 238 -19.88 11.75 8.74
CA LEU A 238 -20.69 12.68 9.51
C LEU A 238 -21.22 11.97 10.76
N LEU A 239 -21.15 12.67 11.88
CA LEU A 239 -21.64 12.16 13.16
C LEU A 239 -23.15 11.86 13.05
N PRO A 240 -23.61 10.65 13.41
CA PRO A 240 -25.03 10.31 13.33
C PRO A 240 -25.90 11.29 14.13
N GLU A 241 -27.11 11.54 13.63
CA GLU A 241 -28.09 12.39 14.29
C GLU A 241 -28.51 11.80 15.64
N LYS A 242 -29.01 12.65 16.55
CA LYS A 242 -29.44 12.21 17.89
C LYS A 242 -30.47 11.07 17.83
N SER A 243 -31.41 11.12 16.89
CA SER A 243 -32.40 10.06 16.67
C SER A 243 -31.74 8.72 16.30
N VAL A 244 -30.71 8.75 15.47
CA VAL A 244 -29.93 7.58 15.04
C VAL A 244 -29.09 7.03 16.19
N LYS A 245 -28.46 7.92 16.96
CA LYS A 245 -27.72 7.58 18.19
C LYS A 245 -28.61 7.06 19.30
N ASN A 246 -29.93 7.23 19.22
CA ASN A 246 -30.89 6.73 20.19
C ASN A 246 -31.68 5.52 19.67
N MET A 247 -31.32 4.99 18.49
CA MET A 247 -31.94 3.75 18.00
C MET A 247 -31.64 2.60 18.95
N ASN A 248 -32.67 1.79 19.19
CA ASN A 248 -32.55 0.57 19.97
C ASN A 248 -31.52 -0.37 19.33
N GLU A 249 -30.69 -0.93 20.19
CA GLU A 249 -29.72 -1.95 19.84
C GLU A 249 -30.44 -3.27 19.55
N ILE A 250 -29.89 -4.06 18.63
CA ILE A 250 -30.45 -5.39 18.40
C ILE A 250 -30.11 -6.31 19.58
N LEU A 251 -31.00 -7.24 19.88
CA LEU A 251 -30.71 -8.29 20.84
C LEU A 251 -29.78 -9.33 20.19
N ILE A 252 -28.58 -9.48 20.75
CA ILE A 252 -27.59 -10.46 20.30
C ILE A 252 -27.59 -11.63 21.29
N GLU A 253 -27.87 -12.83 20.78
CA GLU A 253 -27.67 -14.07 21.55
C GLU A 253 -26.17 -14.26 21.78
N MET A 254 -25.73 -13.98 22.99
CA MET A 254 -24.33 -14.07 23.40
C MET A 254 -23.73 -15.45 23.13
N SER A 255 -22.53 -15.47 22.54
CA SER A 255 -21.78 -16.71 22.42
C SER A 255 -21.18 -17.11 23.77
N ASN A 256 -21.39 -18.36 24.18
CA ASN A 256 -20.75 -18.92 25.37
C ASN A 256 -19.24 -19.10 25.20
N PHE A 257 -18.74 -19.04 23.96
CA PHE A 257 -17.32 -19.15 23.63
C PHE A 257 -16.91 -18.01 22.69
N LEU A 258 -15.96 -17.19 23.13
CA LEU A 258 -15.28 -16.19 22.32
C LEU A 258 -13.78 -16.49 22.38
N PRO A 259 -13.11 -16.77 21.25
CA PRO A 259 -11.67 -17.02 21.25
C PRO A 259 -10.90 -15.74 21.61
N GLU A 260 -9.66 -15.90 22.07
CA GLU A 260 -8.77 -14.77 22.41
C GLU A 260 -8.48 -13.89 21.19
N SER A 261 -8.31 -14.51 20.02
CA SER A 261 -8.16 -13.85 18.73
C SER A 261 -9.15 -14.39 17.70
N PHE A 262 -9.55 -13.52 16.78
CA PHE A 262 -10.40 -13.86 15.65
C PHE A 262 -10.09 -12.95 14.48
N ASP A 263 -9.96 -13.53 13.30
CA ASP A 263 -9.85 -12.78 12.04
C ASP A 263 -10.89 -13.30 11.03
N ALA A 264 -11.77 -12.41 10.56
CA ALA A 264 -12.76 -12.76 9.55
C ALA A 264 -12.15 -13.30 8.25
N ARG A 265 -10.93 -12.89 7.90
CA ARG A 265 -10.21 -13.34 6.68
C ARG A 265 -9.81 -14.81 6.78
N GLU A 266 -9.42 -15.26 7.96
CA GLU A 266 -9.11 -16.67 8.24
C GLU A 266 -10.39 -17.50 8.33
N ARG A 267 -11.44 -16.92 8.92
CA ARG A 267 -12.72 -17.62 9.11
C ARG A 267 -13.48 -17.82 7.80
N TRP A 268 -13.47 -16.81 6.92
CA TRP A 268 -14.11 -16.82 5.61
C TRP A 268 -13.12 -16.41 4.52
N PRO A 269 -12.17 -17.30 4.18
CA PRO A 269 -11.22 -17.03 3.10
C PRO A 269 -11.95 -16.66 1.81
N SER A 270 -11.41 -15.68 1.09
CA SER A 270 -11.95 -15.17 -0.18
C SER A 270 -13.32 -14.46 -0.11
N PHE A 271 -13.96 -14.36 1.05
CA PHE A 271 -15.21 -13.59 1.19
C PHE A 271 -14.98 -12.20 1.80
N ILE A 272 -13.80 -11.95 2.35
CA ILE A 272 -13.41 -10.63 2.85
C ILE A 272 -12.62 -9.91 1.77
N HIS A 273 -13.13 -8.78 1.32
CA HIS A 273 -12.53 -7.99 0.25
C HIS A 273 -11.27 -7.25 0.73
N PRO A 274 -10.27 -7.03 -0.14
CA PRO A 274 -9.05 -6.30 0.20
C PRO A 274 -9.33 -4.84 0.56
N VAL A 275 -8.31 -4.18 1.11
CA VAL A 275 -8.36 -2.76 1.43
C VAL A 275 -8.33 -1.96 0.13
N ARG A 276 -9.10 -0.87 0.08
CA ARG A 276 -9.16 0.05 -1.07
C ARG A 276 -8.70 1.44 -0.64
N ASP A 277 -8.33 2.27 -1.60
CA ASP A 277 -7.96 3.67 -1.37
C ASP A 277 -9.05 4.63 -1.82
N GLN A 278 -9.50 5.49 -0.90
CA GLN A 278 -10.45 6.57 -1.16
C GLN A 278 -9.83 7.80 -1.84
N GLY A 279 -8.50 7.87 -1.94
CA GLY A 279 -7.81 9.05 -2.49
C GLY A 279 -8.19 10.33 -1.74
N ASP A 280 -8.26 11.44 -2.48
CA ASP A 280 -8.53 12.77 -1.93
C ASP A 280 -10.03 13.13 -1.96
N CYS A 281 -10.87 12.19 -1.49
CA CYS A 281 -12.33 12.37 -1.37
C CYS A 281 -12.81 11.85 -0.02
N ALA A 282 -13.54 12.68 0.74
CA ALA A 282 -14.09 12.38 2.07
C ALA A 282 -15.19 11.31 2.03
N SER A 283 -14.84 10.10 1.64
CA SER A 283 -15.77 9.04 1.22
C SER A 283 -15.67 7.78 2.08
N SER A 284 -15.00 7.86 3.23
CA SER A 284 -14.88 6.72 4.16
C SER A 284 -16.22 6.12 4.56
N TRP A 285 -17.24 6.96 4.70
CA TRP A 285 -18.62 6.53 4.93
C TRP A 285 -19.14 5.57 3.85
N ALA A 286 -18.80 5.79 2.58
CA ALA A 286 -19.23 4.97 1.46
C ALA A 286 -18.32 3.74 1.30
N PHE A 287 -17.00 3.89 1.50
CA PHE A 287 -16.06 2.77 1.47
C PHE A 287 -16.36 1.73 2.55
N SER A 288 -16.50 2.14 3.80
CA SER A 288 -16.78 1.21 4.90
C SER A 288 -18.16 0.55 4.74
N THR A 289 -19.16 1.29 4.27
CA THR A 289 -20.50 0.78 3.96
C THR A 289 -20.47 -0.31 2.88
N THR A 290 -19.83 -0.02 1.75
CA THR A 290 -19.77 -0.96 0.61
C THR A 290 -18.91 -2.17 0.93
N ALA A 291 -17.79 -1.99 1.63
CA ALA A 291 -16.90 -3.06 2.06
C ALA A 291 -17.60 -4.05 3.01
N VAL A 292 -18.25 -3.55 4.07
CA VAL A 292 -19.03 -4.40 5.00
C VAL A 292 -20.18 -5.09 4.28
N SER A 293 -20.86 -4.37 3.39
CA SER A 293 -21.98 -4.93 2.63
C SER A 293 -21.54 -6.04 1.69
N ALA A 294 -20.44 -5.85 0.96
CA ALA A 294 -19.88 -6.83 0.03
C ALA A 294 -19.44 -8.10 0.78
N ASP A 295 -18.70 -7.97 1.88
CA ASP A 295 -18.27 -9.11 2.69
C ASP A 295 -19.45 -9.91 3.23
N ARG A 296 -20.43 -9.21 3.81
CA ARG A 296 -21.61 -9.85 4.39
C ARG A 296 -22.47 -10.52 3.32
N LEU A 297 -22.58 -9.93 2.13
CA LEU A 297 -23.26 -10.56 1.00
C LEU A 297 -22.53 -11.84 0.56
N ALA A 298 -21.19 -11.82 0.50
CA ALA A 298 -20.39 -13.02 0.21
C ALA A 298 -20.60 -14.11 1.25
N ILE A 299 -20.46 -13.78 2.53
CA ILE A 299 -20.68 -14.71 3.65
C ILE A 299 -22.09 -15.29 3.64
N GLN A 300 -23.12 -14.43 3.53
CA GLN A 300 -24.52 -14.87 3.61
C GLN A 300 -24.99 -15.63 2.38
N SER A 301 -24.36 -15.37 1.22
CA SER A 301 -24.67 -16.06 -0.02
C SER A 301 -23.85 -17.34 -0.24
N GLY A 302 -22.84 -17.58 0.59
CA GLY A 302 -21.89 -18.69 0.41
C GLY A 302 -21.02 -18.50 -0.82
N GLY A 303 -20.62 -17.26 -1.12
CA GLY A 303 -19.77 -16.92 -2.27
C GLY A 303 -20.52 -16.70 -3.60
N LYS A 304 -21.85 -16.83 -3.63
CA LYS A 304 -22.63 -16.56 -4.86
C LYS A 304 -22.56 -15.08 -5.28
N PHE A 305 -22.43 -14.18 -4.31
CA PHE A 305 -22.24 -12.75 -4.53
C PHE A 305 -20.92 -12.33 -3.89
N TYR A 306 -19.88 -12.14 -4.68
CA TYR A 306 -18.53 -11.81 -4.20
C TYR A 306 -17.97 -10.55 -4.87
N ASN A 307 -18.75 -9.87 -5.71
CA ASN A 307 -18.28 -8.68 -6.41
C ASN A 307 -18.15 -7.52 -5.41
N PRO A 308 -17.06 -6.73 -5.47
CA PRO A 308 -16.99 -5.45 -4.79
C PRO A 308 -18.18 -4.57 -5.19
N LEU A 309 -18.71 -3.81 -4.25
CA LEU A 309 -19.81 -2.89 -4.50
C LEU A 309 -19.28 -1.50 -4.88
N SER A 310 -20.02 -0.80 -5.74
CA SER A 310 -19.62 0.52 -6.23
C SER A 310 -19.70 1.58 -5.13
N VAL A 311 -18.54 2.12 -4.75
CA VAL A 311 -18.45 3.34 -3.94
C VAL A 311 -18.91 4.55 -4.74
N GLN A 312 -18.55 4.60 -6.03
CA GLN A 312 -18.85 5.73 -6.90
C GLN A 312 -20.34 6.01 -6.97
N GLN A 313 -21.15 4.97 -7.13
CA GLN A 313 -22.60 5.11 -7.19
C GLN A 313 -23.16 5.73 -5.90
N LEU A 314 -22.66 5.33 -4.73
CA LEU A 314 -23.11 5.92 -3.46
C LEU A 314 -22.79 7.42 -3.41
N LEU A 315 -21.61 7.81 -3.88
CA LEU A 315 -21.17 9.20 -3.90
C LEU A 315 -21.96 10.05 -4.89
N SER A 316 -22.11 9.57 -6.13
CA SER A 316 -22.75 10.33 -7.21
C SER A 316 -24.27 10.40 -7.07
N CYS A 317 -24.90 9.27 -6.72
CA CYS A 317 -26.35 9.11 -6.86
C CYS A 317 -27.15 9.17 -5.56
N ASN A 318 -26.51 9.04 -4.39
CA ASN A 318 -27.22 9.09 -3.12
C ASN A 318 -26.96 10.39 -2.36
N GLN A 319 -27.30 11.52 -2.98
CA GLN A 319 -27.05 12.85 -2.41
C GLN A 319 -28.13 13.33 -1.41
N ALA A 320 -29.22 12.58 -1.23
CA ALA A 320 -30.24 12.94 -0.26
C ALA A 320 -29.68 12.87 1.16
N ARG A 321 -29.37 14.04 1.74
CA ARG A 321 -28.74 14.20 3.08
C ARG A 321 -27.32 13.64 3.18
N GLN A 322 -26.69 13.33 2.05
CA GLN A 322 -25.26 13.01 1.98
C GLN A 322 -24.54 14.14 1.25
N ARG A 323 -23.22 14.25 1.43
CA ARG A 323 -22.40 15.32 0.85
C ARG A 323 -21.28 14.81 -0.05
N GLY A 324 -21.37 13.57 -0.52
CA GLY A 324 -20.40 12.98 -1.45
C GLY A 324 -18.98 13.00 -0.87
N CYS A 325 -18.07 13.70 -1.55
CA CYS A 325 -16.68 13.93 -1.12
C CYS A 325 -16.52 14.97 0.00
N ASN A 326 -17.61 15.44 0.60
CA ASN A 326 -17.62 16.26 1.83
C ASN A 326 -18.27 15.50 3.01
N GLY A 327 -18.40 14.18 2.88
CA GLY A 327 -18.83 13.27 3.94
C GLY A 327 -20.27 12.79 3.86
N GLY A 328 -20.59 11.80 4.70
CA GLY A 328 -21.91 11.19 4.75
C GLY A 328 -22.19 10.39 6.03
N TYR A 329 -23.47 10.05 6.21
CA TYR A 329 -24.01 9.28 7.32
C TYR A 329 -24.14 7.80 6.97
N LEU A 330 -23.98 6.94 7.99
CA LEU A 330 -23.95 5.48 7.84
C LEU A 330 -25.32 4.81 8.02
N ASP A 331 -26.32 5.55 8.48
CA ASP A 331 -27.63 5.05 8.94
C ASP A 331 -28.64 4.77 7.81
N ARG A 332 -28.23 4.96 6.56
CA ARG A 332 -29.13 4.80 5.41
C ARG A 332 -29.13 3.38 4.87
N ALA A 333 -30.26 2.98 4.30
CA ALA A 333 -30.34 1.74 3.54
C ALA A 333 -29.78 1.99 2.13
N TRP A 334 -29.07 1.00 1.60
CA TRP A 334 -28.37 1.13 0.32
C TRP A 334 -28.85 0.09 -0.69
N CYS A 335 -28.98 0.54 -1.94
CA CYS A 335 -29.09 -0.30 -3.12
C CYS A 335 -27.90 0.08 -4.00
N VAL A 336 -27.02 -0.88 -4.27
CA VAL A 336 -25.73 -0.61 -4.91
C VAL A 336 -25.48 -1.62 -6.03
N VAL A 337 -24.86 -1.19 -7.12
CA VAL A 337 -24.35 -2.05 -8.19
C VAL A 337 -22.92 -2.51 -7.90
N SER A 338 -22.37 -3.39 -8.73
CA SER A 338 -20.96 -3.78 -8.62
C SER A 338 -20.03 -2.60 -8.95
N ASP A 339 -18.82 -2.63 -8.40
CA ASP A 339 -17.77 -1.64 -8.72
C ASP A 339 -17.39 -1.67 -10.21
N GLU A 340 -17.48 -2.84 -10.85
CA GLU A 340 -17.31 -3.01 -12.29
C GLU A 340 -18.36 -2.22 -13.09
N CYS A 341 -19.61 -2.18 -12.62
CA CYS A 341 -20.69 -1.45 -13.28
C CYS A 341 -20.51 0.07 -13.19
N TYR A 342 -20.02 0.56 -12.05
CA TYR A 342 -19.80 2.00 -11.83
C TYR A 342 -18.48 2.20 -11.07
N THR A 343 -17.42 2.42 -11.83
CA THR A 343 -16.03 2.43 -11.37
C THR A 343 -15.70 3.67 -10.55
N TYR A 344 -14.82 3.50 -9.57
CA TYR A 344 -14.42 4.57 -8.67
C TYR A 344 -13.46 5.58 -9.33
N THR A 345 -13.87 6.85 -9.36
CA THR A 345 -13.09 7.96 -9.93
C THR A 345 -12.95 9.14 -8.96
N SER A 346 -13.86 9.27 -7.98
CA SER A 346 -13.91 10.39 -7.04
C SER A 346 -12.64 10.64 -6.25
N GLY A 347 -11.83 9.62 -5.99
CA GLY A 347 -10.56 9.77 -5.26
C GLY A 347 -9.48 10.52 -6.05
N LYS A 348 -9.63 10.65 -7.37
CA LYS A 348 -8.74 11.42 -8.26
C LYS A 348 -9.30 12.78 -8.64
N THR A 349 -10.63 12.90 -8.72
CA THR A 349 -11.31 14.14 -9.14
C THR A 349 -11.68 15.03 -7.96
N ASN A 350 -11.61 14.51 -6.73
CA ASN A 350 -12.05 15.14 -5.49
C ASN A 350 -13.52 15.59 -5.53
N GLN A 351 -14.31 14.99 -6.43
CA GLN A 351 -15.70 15.32 -6.66
C GLN A 351 -16.54 14.05 -6.73
N PRO A 352 -17.79 14.07 -6.23
CA PRO A 352 -18.67 12.91 -6.30
C PRO A 352 -19.06 12.54 -7.74
N GLY A 353 -18.87 13.43 -8.72
CA GLY A 353 -19.29 13.21 -10.10
C GLY A 353 -20.81 13.27 -10.30
N GLU A 354 -21.23 13.26 -11.55
CA GLU A 354 -22.66 13.24 -11.90
C GLU A 354 -23.28 11.87 -11.68
N CYS A 355 -24.55 11.83 -11.28
CA CYS A 355 -25.27 10.58 -11.14
C CYS A 355 -25.71 10.03 -12.48
N HIS A 356 -25.14 8.89 -12.89
CA HIS A 356 -25.54 8.19 -14.11
C HIS A 356 -26.55 7.04 -13.90
N ILE A 357 -26.86 6.69 -12.64
CA ILE A 357 -27.86 5.66 -12.31
C ILE A 357 -28.88 6.25 -11.32
N PRO A 358 -29.87 7.02 -11.81
CA PRO A 358 -30.84 7.70 -10.96
C PRO A 358 -31.79 6.71 -10.26
N ARG A 359 -32.49 7.18 -9.24
CA ARG A 359 -33.41 6.34 -8.45
C ARG A 359 -34.52 5.68 -9.29
N THR A 360 -34.95 6.34 -10.37
CA THR A 360 -35.97 5.82 -11.30
C THR A 360 -35.52 4.55 -12.01
N ALA A 361 -34.24 4.43 -12.37
CA ALA A 361 -33.70 3.24 -13.04
C ALA A 361 -33.88 1.96 -12.21
N TYR A 362 -33.95 2.07 -10.88
CA TYR A 362 -34.23 0.93 -10.01
C TYR A 362 -35.69 0.50 -9.98
N LEU A 363 -36.62 1.40 -10.33
CA LEU A 363 -38.05 1.13 -10.43
C LEU A 363 -38.36 0.43 -11.75
N ASP A 364 -37.76 0.92 -12.83
CA ASP A 364 -37.97 0.40 -14.18
C ASP A 364 -37.25 -0.95 -14.40
N GLY A 365 -36.26 -1.26 -13.58
CA GLY A 365 -35.53 -2.53 -13.61
C GLY A 365 -34.42 -2.59 -14.68
N GLU A 366 -34.27 -1.55 -15.49
CA GLU A 366 -33.24 -1.43 -16.52
C GLU A 366 -32.06 -0.58 -16.03
N ILE A 367 -31.13 -1.20 -15.33
CA ILE A 367 -29.88 -0.54 -14.96
C ILE A 367 -28.91 -0.62 -16.13
N ARG A 368 -28.42 0.55 -16.57
CA ARG A 368 -27.32 0.67 -17.54
C ARG A 368 -26.05 1.10 -16.80
N CYS A 369 -25.02 0.29 -16.89
CA CYS A 369 -23.75 0.55 -16.22
C CYS A 369 -22.97 1.64 -16.95
N PRO A 370 -22.51 2.70 -16.26
CA PRO A 370 -21.67 3.76 -16.86
C PRO A 370 -20.38 3.22 -17.47
N SER A 371 -19.85 2.11 -16.95
CA SER A 371 -18.67 1.44 -17.52
C SER A 371 -18.95 0.66 -18.82
N GLY A 372 -20.22 0.48 -19.19
CA GLY A 372 -20.63 -0.45 -20.25
C GLY A 372 -20.66 -1.92 -19.83
N SER A 373 -20.40 -2.27 -18.56
CA SER A 373 -20.50 -3.65 -18.07
C SER A 373 -21.92 -4.20 -18.26
N THR A 374 -22.00 -5.49 -18.59
CA THR A 374 -23.26 -6.22 -18.72
C THR A 374 -23.80 -6.72 -17.38
N ASP A 375 -22.98 -6.73 -16.31
CA ASP A 375 -23.43 -7.08 -14.96
C ASP A 375 -24.13 -5.88 -14.29
N ASN A 376 -25.41 -5.72 -14.61
CA ASN A 376 -26.26 -4.66 -14.10
C ASN A 376 -27.03 -5.04 -12.81
N ARG A 377 -26.57 -6.06 -12.10
CA ARG A 377 -27.24 -6.55 -10.88
C ARG A 377 -27.22 -5.49 -9.78
N VAL A 378 -28.37 -5.35 -9.13
CA VAL A 378 -28.52 -4.47 -7.95
C VAL A 378 -28.51 -5.30 -6.68
N TYR A 379 -27.55 -5.00 -5.81
CA TYR A 379 -27.42 -5.56 -4.48
C TYR A 379 -28.18 -4.69 -3.49
N LYS A 380 -29.15 -5.29 -2.78
CA LYS A 380 -30.02 -4.59 -1.82
C LYS A 380 -29.69 -5.03 -0.41
N MET A 381 -29.39 -4.08 0.47
CA MET A 381 -29.22 -4.32 1.89
C MET A 381 -30.50 -3.98 2.65
N THR A 382 -30.68 -4.57 3.84
CA THR A 382 -31.65 -4.07 4.81
C THR A 382 -31.22 -2.70 5.33
N PRO A 383 -32.12 -1.93 5.94
CA PRO A 383 -31.68 -0.84 6.80
C PRO A 383 -30.62 -1.32 7.80
N PRO A 384 -29.62 -0.48 8.11
CA PRO A 384 -28.63 -0.81 9.11
C PRO A 384 -29.29 -0.91 10.49
N TYR A 385 -28.68 -1.70 11.35
CA TYR A 385 -29.08 -1.83 12.75
C TYR A 385 -27.89 -1.57 13.65
N ARG A 386 -28.18 -1.03 14.83
CA ARG A 386 -27.17 -0.73 15.83
C ARG A 386 -26.82 -1.98 16.64
N ILE A 387 -25.53 -2.18 16.85
CA ILE A 387 -24.98 -3.15 17.79
C ILE A 387 -24.66 -2.39 19.07
N SER A 388 -24.80 -3.05 20.23
CA SER A 388 -24.49 -2.41 21.50
C SER A 388 -23.03 -2.01 21.62
N THR A 389 -22.74 -1.14 22.59
CA THR A 389 -21.38 -0.78 22.97
C THR A 389 -20.68 -1.89 23.75
N ASN A 390 -21.33 -3.03 24.01
CA ASN A 390 -20.74 -4.14 24.73
C ASN A 390 -19.74 -4.89 23.83
N GLU A 391 -18.48 -4.87 24.25
CA GLU A 391 -17.36 -5.58 23.60
C GLU A 391 -17.72 -7.00 23.14
N ARG A 392 -18.32 -7.80 24.04
CA ARG A 392 -18.62 -9.21 23.75
C ARG A 392 -19.76 -9.40 22.76
N GLU A 393 -20.72 -8.47 22.72
CA GLU A 393 -21.78 -8.48 21.71
C GLU A 393 -21.24 -8.13 20.32
N ILE A 394 -20.32 -7.16 20.24
CA ILE A 394 -19.61 -6.80 19.02
C ILE A 394 -18.81 -8.00 18.50
N MET A 395 -18.02 -8.64 19.37
CA MET A 395 -17.27 -9.87 19.04
C MET A 395 -18.20 -10.98 18.54
N THR A 396 -19.32 -11.19 19.23
CA THR A 396 -20.32 -12.22 18.88
C THR A 396 -20.91 -11.95 17.50
N GLU A 397 -21.22 -10.69 17.19
CA GLU A 397 -21.77 -10.28 15.89
C GLU A 397 -20.79 -10.51 14.75
N ILE A 398 -19.53 -10.10 14.94
CA ILE A 398 -18.46 -10.29 13.94
C ILE A 398 -18.27 -11.78 13.67
N MET A 399 -18.16 -12.60 14.71
CA MET A 399 -17.94 -14.04 14.58
C MET A 399 -19.13 -14.77 13.93
N ALA A 400 -20.35 -14.30 14.15
CA ALA A 400 -21.55 -14.92 13.63
C ALA A 400 -21.86 -14.51 12.18
N ASN A 401 -21.67 -13.23 11.85
CA ASN A 401 -22.24 -12.60 10.65
C ASN A 401 -21.22 -11.87 9.77
N GLY A 402 -19.95 -11.83 10.17
CA GLY A 402 -18.89 -11.15 9.44
C GLY A 402 -18.67 -9.70 9.90
N PRO A 403 -17.76 -8.98 9.23
CA PRO A 403 -17.30 -7.66 9.65
C PRO A 403 -18.43 -6.66 9.93
N VAL A 404 -18.17 -5.74 10.84
CA VAL A 404 -19.10 -4.66 11.22
C VAL A 404 -18.51 -3.30 10.87
N GLN A 405 -19.35 -2.30 10.72
CA GLN A 405 -18.93 -0.93 10.46
C GLN A 405 -18.90 -0.16 11.76
N ALA A 406 -17.80 0.55 12.02
CA ALA A 406 -17.63 1.36 13.22
C ALA A 406 -17.23 2.79 12.84
N THR A 407 -17.67 3.75 13.63
CA THR A 407 -17.11 5.11 13.61
C THR A 407 -16.10 5.27 14.73
N PHE A 408 -15.05 6.04 14.50
CA PHE A 408 -14.13 6.44 15.54
C PHE A 408 -13.57 7.83 15.27
N LEU A 409 -13.03 8.43 16.31
CA LEU A 409 -12.41 9.74 16.30
C LEU A 409 -10.93 9.59 15.89
N VAL A 410 -10.59 10.08 14.71
CA VAL A 410 -9.21 10.15 14.22
C VAL A 410 -8.56 11.40 14.77
N HIS A 411 -7.37 11.24 15.35
CA HIS A 411 -6.47 12.32 15.75
C HIS A 411 -5.34 12.51 14.73
N GLU A 412 -4.59 13.61 14.85
CA GLU A 412 -3.50 13.94 13.94
C GLU A 412 -2.39 12.89 13.87
N ASP A 413 -2.10 12.21 14.98
CA ASP A 413 -1.04 11.19 15.08
C ASP A 413 -1.38 9.92 14.31
N PHE A 414 -2.68 9.58 14.19
CA PHE A 414 -3.15 8.39 13.52
C PHE A 414 -2.78 8.34 12.04
N PHE A 415 -2.65 9.49 11.36
CA PHE A 415 -2.21 9.54 9.96
C PHE A 415 -0.83 8.92 9.76
N MET A 416 0.01 8.94 10.80
CA MET A 416 1.37 8.40 10.79
C MET A 416 1.44 6.96 11.33
N TYR A 417 0.32 6.32 11.69
CA TYR A 417 0.32 4.94 12.18
C TYR A 417 0.96 3.96 11.18
N LYS A 418 1.91 3.15 11.68
CA LYS A 418 2.60 2.09 10.92
C LYS A 418 2.24 0.69 11.37
N SER A 419 2.39 0.39 12.65
CA SER A 419 2.14 -0.95 13.21
C SER A 419 2.00 -0.93 14.73
N GLY A 420 1.47 -2.00 15.31
CA GLY A 420 1.25 -2.14 16.76
C GLY A 420 -0.18 -1.80 17.16
N VAL A 421 -0.45 -1.60 18.45
CA VAL A 421 -1.81 -1.26 18.93
C VAL A 421 -1.90 0.24 19.16
N TYR A 422 -2.62 0.93 18.26
CA TYR A 422 -2.81 2.38 18.29
C TYR A 422 -3.52 2.82 19.57
N GLN A 423 -2.92 3.83 20.20
CA GLN A 423 -3.47 4.64 21.27
C GLN A 423 -3.07 6.10 21.01
N HIS A 424 -4.01 7.02 21.15
CA HIS A 424 -3.77 8.44 20.87
C HIS A 424 -2.81 9.02 21.91
N LEU A 425 -1.80 9.77 21.43
CA LEU A 425 -0.75 10.36 22.24
C LEU A 425 -0.93 11.90 22.32
N PRO A 426 -0.69 12.54 23.47
CA PRO A 426 -0.92 13.97 23.66
C PRO A 426 0.12 14.89 23.01
N TYR A 427 1.06 14.35 22.22
CA TYR A 427 2.22 15.11 21.71
C TYR A 427 1.85 16.33 20.87
N ALA A 428 0.78 16.25 20.07
CA ALA A 428 0.34 17.41 19.30
C ALA A 428 -0.36 18.45 20.17
N SER A 429 -1.02 18.03 21.26
CA SER A 429 -1.65 18.96 22.21
C SER A 429 -0.63 19.86 22.91
N ASP A 430 0.57 19.32 23.19
CA ASP A 430 1.68 20.10 23.75
C ASP A 430 2.10 21.28 22.85
N LYS A 431 1.83 21.20 21.53
CA LYS A 431 2.18 22.22 20.53
C LYS A 431 1.08 23.28 20.34
N GLY A 432 -0.10 23.06 20.92
CA GLY A 432 -1.24 23.97 20.86
C GLY A 432 -2.39 23.51 19.96
N PRO A 433 -3.53 24.20 20.01
CA PRO A 433 -4.80 23.74 19.42
C PRO A 433 -4.81 23.66 17.90
N ALA A 434 -3.87 24.33 17.21
CA ALA A 434 -3.73 24.21 15.76
C ALA A 434 -3.19 22.85 15.33
N TYR A 435 -2.47 22.15 16.21
CA TYR A 435 -1.86 20.84 15.95
C TYR A 435 -2.73 19.68 16.40
N ALA A 436 -3.44 19.85 17.53
CA ALA A 436 -4.37 18.85 18.06
C ALA A 436 -5.72 18.95 17.35
N ARG A 437 -5.91 18.13 16.31
CA ARG A 437 -7.16 18.07 15.55
C ARG A 437 -7.78 16.70 15.67
N SER A 438 -9.11 16.66 15.67
CA SER A 438 -9.87 15.41 15.72
C SER A 438 -11.08 15.46 14.79
N GLY A 439 -11.46 14.31 14.22
CA GLY A 439 -12.58 14.21 13.28
C GLY A 439 -13.06 12.77 13.12
N TYR A 440 -14.32 12.60 12.74
CA TYR A 440 -14.92 11.27 12.65
C TYR A 440 -14.61 10.58 11.32
N HIS A 441 -14.23 9.31 11.45
CA HIS A 441 -13.95 8.39 10.35
C HIS A 441 -14.75 7.12 10.53
N SER A 442 -14.95 6.35 9.45
CA SER A 442 -15.58 5.04 9.55
C SER A 442 -14.73 3.98 8.90
N VAL A 443 -14.68 2.85 9.59
CA VAL A 443 -13.84 1.70 9.26
C VAL A 443 -14.64 0.42 9.37
N ARG A 444 -14.07 -0.66 8.87
CA ARG A 444 -14.61 -2.00 8.96
C ARG A 444 -13.83 -2.78 10.00
N ILE A 445 -14.48 -3.23 11.08
CA ILE A 445 -13.86 -4.12 12.07
C ILE A 445 -13.95 -5.56 11.57
N LEU A 446 -12.79 -6.19 11.38
CA LEU A 446 -12.64 -7.55 10.86
C LEU A 446 -12.56 -8.61 11.98
N GLY A 447 -12.11 -8.21 13.16
CA GLY A 447 -11.80 -9.15 14.22
C GLY A 447 -11.13 -8.50 15.42
N TRP A 448 -10.47 -9.30 16.24
CA TRP A 448 -9.81 -8.86 17.47
C TRP A 448 -8.65 -9.79 17.83
N GLY A 449 -7.84 -9.34 18.79
CA GLY A 449 -6.80 -10.16 19.39
C GLY A 449 -6.22 -9.54 20.65
N VAL A 450 -5.07 -10.09 21.06
CA VAL A 450 -4.23 -9.60 22.15
C VAL A 450 -2.80 -9.51 21.61
N ASP A 451 -2.20 -8.34 21.72
CA ASP A 451 -0.79 -8.13 21.38
C ASP A 451 0.06 -8.30 22.64
N HIS A 452 1.14 -9.08 22.53
CA HIS A 452 2.07 -9.37 23.63
C HIS A 452 3.47 -8.77 23.40
N SER A 453 3.67 -8.00 22.33
CA SER A 453 5.00 -7.55 21.89
C SER A 453 5.68 -6.59 22.87
N THR A 454 4.91 -5.83 23.64
CA THR A 454 5.41 -4.88 24.65
C THR A 454 5.70 -5.54 26.01
N GLY A 455 5.41 -6.84 26.16
CA GLY A 455 5.48 -7.55 27.44
C GLY A 455 4.23 -7.37 28.32
N VAL A 456 3.37 -6.40 28.02
CA VAL A 456 2.04 -6.23 28.63
C VAL A 456 0.98 -6.61 27.60
N PRO A 457 0.02 -7.50 27.92
CA PRO A 457 -1.03 -7.88 26.97
C PRO A 457 -1.95 -6.70 26.66
N ILE A 458 -2.03 -6.28 25.39
CA ILE A 458 -2.90 -5.20 24.93
C ILE A 458 -3.99 -5.79 24.02
N LYS A 459 -5.24 -5.72 24.47
CA LYS A 459 -6.40 -6.12 23.65
C LYS A 459 -6.60 -5.13 22.51
N TYR A 460 -6.85 -5.63 21.32
CA TYR A 460 -7.12 -4.78 20.16
C TYR A 460 -8.31 -5.23 19.33
N TRP A 461 -8.90 -4.28 18.61
CA TRP A 461 -9.73 -4.50 17.43
C TRP A 461 -8.85 -4.51 16.18
N LEU A 462 -9.07 -5.46 15.28
CA LEU A 462 -8.44 -5.49 13.96
C LEU A 462 -9.36 -4.77 12.96
N CYS A 463 -8.90 -3.66 12.42
CA CYS A 463 -9.69 -2.79 11.56
C CYS A 463 -9.07 -2.67 10.17
N ALA A 464 -9.92 -2.61 9.15
CA ALA A 464 -9.55 -2.25 7.79
C ALA A 464 -9.89 -0.78 7.52
N ASN A 465 -8.87 -0.03 7.08
CA ASN A 465 -9.01 1.37 6.69
C ASN A 465 -9.43 1.50 5.21
N SER A 466 -9.51 2.73 4.70
CA SER A 466 -9.83 3.07 3.32
C SER A 466 -8.76 3.95 2.67
N TRP A 467 -7.50 3.87 3.13
CA TRP A 467 -6.38 4.70 2.66
C TRP A 467 -5.34 3.92 1.85
N GLY A 468 -5.75 2.79 1.27
CA GLY A 468 -4.86 1.93 0.47
C GLY A 468 -4.00 0.99 1.32
N GLU A 469 -3.37 0.04 0.64
CA GLU A 469 -2.56 -1.00 1.27
C GLU A 469 -1.18 -0.48 1.72
N GLU A 470 -0.68 0.61 1.14
CA GLU A 470 0.61 1.20 1.51
C GLU A 470 0.62 1.83 2.90
N TRP A 471 -0.56 2.07 3.50
CA TRP A 471 -0.70 2.70 4.82
C TRP A 471 -0.85 1.65 5.93
N GLY A 472 -0.23 1.87 7.09
CA GLY A 472 -0.35 0.97 8.25
C GLY A 472 0.13 -0.46 7.97
N GLU A 473 -0.63 -1.44 8.46
CA GLU A 473 -0.33 -2.87 8.34
C GLU A 473 -1.02 -3.46 7.10
N ASN A 474 -0.58 -3.07 5.91
CA ASN A 474 -1.19 -3.40 4.62
C ASN A 474 -2.64 -2.87 4.49
N GLY A 475 -2.84 -1.60 4.86
CA GLY A 475 -4.15 -0.94 4.91
C GLY A 475 -4.98 -1.27 6.16
N LEU A 476 -4.44 -2.10 7.05
CA LEU A 476 -5.05 -2.45 8.32
C LEU A 476 -4.42 -1.67 9.48
N PHE A 477 -5.13 -1.64 10.60
CA PHE A 477 -4.59 -1.16 11.85
C PHE A 477 -5.21 -1.90 13.03
N ARG A 478 -4.53 -1.83 14.16
CA ARG A 478 -5.02 -2.33 15.43
C ARG A 478 -5.20 -1.17 16.39
N ILE A 479 -6.33 -1.13 17.09
CA ILE A 479 -6.67 -0.08 18.06
C ILE A 479 -7.11 -0.72 19.37
N VAL A 480 -6.80 -0.09 20.50
CA VAL A 480 -7.16 -0.58 21.84
C VAL A 480 -8.65 -0.94 21.90
N ARG A 481 -8.94 -2.11 22.48
CA ARG A 481 -10.29 -2.68 22.64
C ARG A 481 -10.68 -2.79 24.11
N GLY A 482 -11.95 -2.55 24.41
CA GLY A 482 -12.58 -2.71 25.73
C GLY A 482 -12.64 -1.42 26.55
N GLU A 483 -12.10 -0.31 26.03
CA GLU A 483 -12.03 0.99 26.69
C GLU A 483 -12.76 2.08 25.89
N ASN A 484 -13.43 1.71 24.78
CA ASN A 484 -14.02 2.65 23.83
C ASN A 484 -13.04 3.75 23.38
N HIS A 485 -11.76 3.38 23.21
CA HIS A 485 -10.70 4.33 22.85
C HIS A 485 -11.03 5.01 21.52
N CYS A 486 -10.92 6.34 21.47
CA CYS A 486 -11.32 7.15 20.31
C CYS A 486 -12.77 6.88 19.84
N ASP A 487 -13.72 6.58 20.73
CA ASP A 487 -15.12 6.31 20.39
C ASP A 487 -15.37 5.09 19.46
N ILE A 488 -14.39 4.20 19.25
CA ILE A 488 -14.50 3.09 18.28
C ILE A 488 -15.65 2.11 18.61
N GLU A 489 -16.06 2.01 19.87
CA GLU A 489 -17.14 1.13 20.35
C GLU A 489 -18.49 1.88 20.48
N SER A 490 -18.50 3.21 20.36
CA SER A 490 -19.67 4.07 20.60
C SER A 490 -20.80 3.87 19.58
N PHE A 491 -20.45 3.69 18.30
CA PHE A 491 -21.43 3.57 17.21
C PHE A 491 -20.99 2.53 16.19
N ILE A 492 -21.53 1.33 16.37
CA ILE A 492 -21.27 0.17 15.52
C ILE A 492 -22.58 -0.26 14.88
N ILE A 493 -22.53 -0.49 13.57
CA ILE A 493 -23.68 -0.93 12.80
C ILE A 493 -23.36 -2.16 11.96
N GLY A 494 -24.40 -2.97 11.76
CA GLY A 494 -24.42 -4.04 10.79
C GLY A 494 -25.55 -3.86 9.79
N ALA A 495 -25.47 -4.55 8.66
CA ALA A 495 -26.56 -4.69 7.71
C ALA A 495 -26.64 -6.13 7.19
N TRP A 496 -27.79 -6.50 6.62
CA TRP A 496 -28.00 -7.82 6.03
C TRP A 496 -28.35 -7.69 4.55
N GLY A 497 -27.95 -8.66 3.73
CA GLY A 497 -28.45 -8.76 2.36
C GLY A 497 -29.96 -9.05 2.34
N LYS A 498 -30.72 -8.37 1.49
CA LYS A 498 -32.16 -8.62 1.33
C LYS A 498 -32.40 -10.06 0.87
N GLY A 499 -33.23 -10.81 1.59
CA GLY A 499 -33.50 -12.24 1.35
C GLY A 499 -32.67 -13.22 2.22
N SER A 500 -31.68 -12.73 2.97
CA SER A 500 -30.86 -13.54 3.88
C SER A 500 -31.63 -14.13 5.07
N LYS A 501 -32.63 -13.43 5.64
CA LYS A 501 -33.40 -13.90 6.81
C LYS A 501 -34.08 -15.26 6.59
N LYS A 502 -34.64 -15.51 5.39
CA LYS A 502 -35.20 -16.83 5.01
C LYS A 502 -34.12 -17.91 4.86
N ARG A 503 -32.93 -17.55 4.35
CA ARG A 503 -31.79 -18.47 4.19
C ARG A 503 -31.10 -18.79 5.52
N ARG A 504 -30.93 -17.83 6.45
CA ARG A 504 -30.34 -18.09 7.78
C ARG A 504 -31.15 -19.09 8.60
N ARG A 505 -32.49 -19.09 8.52
CA ARG A 505 -33.32 -20.15 9.13
C ARG A 505 -32.98 -21.53 8.55
N LYS A 506 -32.89 -21.66 7.23
CA LYS A 506 -32.48 -22.92 6.57
C LYS A 506 -31.03 -23.33 6.92
N PHE A 507 -30.08 -22.40 6.94
CA PHE A 507 -28.69 -22.68 7.30
C PHE A 507 -28.48 -22.96 8.79
N LYS A 508 -29.21 -22.31 9.71
CA LYS A 508 -29.21 -22.66 11.15
C LYS A 508 -29.69 -24.10 11.33
N VAL A 509 -30.75 -24.51 10.64
CA VAL A 509 -31.25 -25.90 10.65
C VAL A 509 -30.21 -26.87 10.10
N LEU A 510 -29.63 -26.59 8.92
CA LEU A 510 -28.60 -27.44 8.31
C LEU A 510 -27.32 -27.54 9.16
N ARG A 511 -26.89 -26.46 9.81
CA ARG A 511 -25.71 -26.44 10.69
C ARG A 511 -25.97 -27.22 11.99
N LYS A 512 -27.18 -27.12 12.56
CA LYS A 512 -27.61 -27.93 13.70
C LYS A 512 -27.64 -29.42 13.34
N LEU A 513 -28.16 -29.77 12.16
CA LEU A 513 -28.16 -31.14 11.65
C LEU A 513 -26.74 -31.68 11.42
N ARG A 514 -25.83 -30.90 10.81
CA ARG A 514 -24.42 -31.30 10.65
C ARG A 514 -23.69 -31.49 11.99
N HIS A 515 -24.00 -30.66 12.98
CA HIS A 515 -23.40 -30.79 14.30
C HIS A 515 -23.90 -32.03 15.05
N LEU A 516 -25.20 -32.35 14.92
CA LEU A 516 -25.78 -33.59 15.43
C LEU A 516 -25.20 -34.82 14.71
N HIS A 517 -25.01 -34.75 13.39
CA HIS A 517 -24.41 -35.83 12.62
C HIS A 517 -22.93 -36.08 12.99
N ARG A 518 -22.13 -35.02 13.15
CA ARG A 518 -20.76 -35.15 13.69
C ARG A 518 -20.72 -35.69 15.12
N ARG A 519 -21.78 -35.50 15.91
CA ARG A 519 -21.88 -36.12 17.24
C ARG A 519 -22.25 -37.59 17.13
N SER A 520 -23.10 -37.99 16.19
CA SER A 520 -23.45 -39.40 15.99
C SER A 520 -22.32 -40.23 15.38
N GLU A 521 -21.43 -39.64 14.58
CA GLU A 521 -20.25 -40.34 14.04
C GLU A 521 -19.12 -40.54 15.07
N ASN A 522 -19.18 -39.87 16.22
CA ASN A 522 -18.21 -39.99 17.31
C ASN A 522 -18.72 -40.84 18.49
N PHE A 523 -19.85 -41.55 18.33
CA PHE A 523 -20.44 -42.44 19.33
C PHE A 523 -20.40 -43.90 18.89
#